data_AF-A0A0F9FZ04-F1
#
_entry.id   AF-A0A0F9FZ04-F1
#
_cell.length_a   1.000
_cell.length_b   1.000
_cell.length_c   1.000
_cell.angle_alpha   90.00
_cell.angle_beta   90.00
_cell.angle_gamma   90.00
#
_symmetry.space_group_name_H-M   'P 1'
#
loop_
_entity.id
_entity.type
_entity.pdbx_description
1 polymer ?
#
loop_
_entity_poly.entity_id
_entity_poly.type
_entity_poly.pdbx_seq_one_letter_code
_entity_poly.pdbx_strand_id
1 'polypeptide(L)'
;MNMEEHLDLRNFAEEIKAQSIRLTASLEEIIAEGAAVDPEIVHQMEWMVSLTEAALKVNATAFEAIPDEAAKKQMLELDDALRSQLSTLRKLLELPRREG
;
A
#
# COMPACT_ATOMS: atom_id res chain seq x y z
N MET A 1 20.16 12.27 -25.20
CA MET A 1 19.82 11.03 -24.50
C MET A 1 18.62 11.36 -23.64
N ASN A 2 17.40 11.22 -24.19
CA ASN A 2 16.17 11.45 -23.43
C ASN A 2 15.65 10.08 -23.04
N MET A 3 16.08 9.58 -21.87
CA MET A 3 15.30 8.57 -21.18
C MET A 3 14.14 9.32 -20.56
N GLU A 4 12.99 9.28 -21.22
CA GLU A 4 11.74 9.52 -20.52
C GLU A 4 11.66 8.45 -19.43
N GLU A 5 11.97 8.84 -18.20
CA GLU A 5 11.53 8.13 -17.00
C GLU A 5 10.00 8.21 -16.97
N HIS A 6 9.35 7.41 -17.82
CA HIS A 6 7.94 7.13 -17.65
C HIS A 6 7.84 6.39 -16.33
N LEU A 7 7.26 7.06 -15.33
CA LEU A 7 6.89 6.44 -14.07
C LEU A 7 5.96 5.27 -14.43
N ASP A 8 6.48 4.05 -14.39
CA ASP A 8 5.66 2.86 -14.63
C ASP A 8 4.76 2.67 -13.41
N LEU A 9 3.57 3.28 -13.48
CA LEU A 9 2.58 3.32 -12.39
C LEU A 9 2.20 1.91 -11.93
N ARG A 10 2.29 0.92 -12.82
CA ARG A 10 2.06 -0.48 -12.48
C ARG A 10 3.18 -1.04 -11.62
N ASN A 11 4.44 -0.82 -12.00
CA ASN A 11 5.58 -1.25 -11.17
C ASN A 11 5.58 -0.54 -9.83
N PHE A 12 5.29 0.77 -9.82
CA PHE A 12 5.18 1.54 -8.57
C PHE A 12 4.07 1.01 -7.65
N ALA A 13 2.90 0.67 -8.20
CA ALA A 13 1.80 0.09 -7.43
C ALA A 13 2.13 -1.32 -6.90
N GLU A 14 2.83 -2.16 -7.67
CA GLU A 14 3.32 -3.46 -7.20
C GLU A 14 4.40 -3.33 -6.12
N GLU A 15 5.28 -2.32 -6.21
CA GLU A 15 6.26 -2.02 -5.17
C GLU A 15 5.59 -1.58 -3.86
N ILE A 16 4.61 -0.69 -3.93
CA ILE A 16 3.81 -0.27 -2.76
C ILE A 16 3.13 -1.47 -2.12
N LYS A 17 2.51 -2.34 -2.94
CA LYS A 17 1.87 -3.56 -2.46
C LYS A 17 2.87 -4.49 -1.75
N ALA A 18 4.06 -4.70 -2.32
CA ALA A 18 5.09 -5.53 -1.73
C ALA A 18 5.59 -4.98 -0.38
N GLN A 19 5.80 -3.66 -0.28
CA GLN A 19 6.22 -3.01 0.96
C GLN A 19 5.13 -3.07 2.03
N SER A 20 3.87 -2.83 1.64
CA SER A 20 2.70 -2.90 2.52
C SER A 20 2.51 -4.31 3.14
N ILE A 21 2.70 -5.37 2.34
CA ILE A 21 2.63 -6.76 2.84
C ILE A 21 3.72 -7.03 3.89
N ARG A 22 4.96 -6.59 3.64
CA ARG A 22 6.06 -6.78 4.59
C ARG A 22 5.79 -6.06 5.91
N LEU A 23 5.35 -4.80 5.83
CA LEU A 23 5.05 -3.99 7.00
C LEU A 23 3.91 -4.61 7.82
N THR A 24 2.87 -5.09 7.16
CA THR A 24 1.74 -5.81 7.78
C THR A 24 2.22 -7.06 8.52
N ALA A 25 3.04 -7.90 7.89
CA ALA A 25 3.56 -9.11 8.52
C ALA A 25 4.40 -8.83 9.77
N SER A 26 5.30 -7.83 9.71
CA SER A 26 6.11 -7.44 10.86
C SER A 26 5.27 -6.92 12.03
N LEU A 27 4.15 -6.27 11.75
CA LEU A 27 3.23 -5.79 12.79
C LEU A 27 2.39 -6.91 13.39
N GLU A 28 1.93 -7.86 12.57
CA GLU A 28 1.23 -9.04 13.06
C GLU A 28 2.11 -9.86 14.02
N GLU A 29 3.42 -9.96 13.76
CA GLU A 29 4.40 -10.56 14.67
C GLU A 29 4.49 -9.78 16.00
N ILE A 30 4.62 -8.45 15.96
CA ILE A 30 4.66 -7.59 17.16
C ILE A 30 3.39 -7.78 18.02
N ILE A 31 2.22 -7.87 17.38
CA ILE A 31 0.94 -8.11 18.07
C ILE A 31 0.90 -9.51 18.69
N ALA A 32 1.33 -10.53 17.94
CA ALA A 32 1.35 -11.91 18.42
C ALA A 32 2.26 -12.08 19.65
N GLU A 33 3.34 -11.29 19.71
CA GLU A 33 4.24 -11.20 20.86
C GLU A 33 3.70 -10.36 22.03
N GLY A 34 2.54 -9.71 21.86
CA GLY A 34 1.94 -8.83 22.86
C GLY A 34 2.73 -7.54 23.10
N ALA A 35 3.61 -7.18 22.17
CA ALA A 35 4.46 -6.02 22.26
C ALA A 35 3.75 -4.76 21.76
N ALA A 36 4.04 -3.62 22.41
CA ALA A 36 3.58 -2.33 21.94
C ALA A 36 4.40 -1.89 20.71
N VAL A 37 3.73 -1.28 19.73
CA VAL A 37 4.34 -0.87 18.46
C VAL A 37 5.26 0.34 18.65
N ASP A 38 6.44 0.30 18.04
CA ASP A 38 7.42 1.39 18.02
C ASP A 38 6.89 2.60 17.21
N PRO A 39 7.02 3.85 17.71
CA PRO A 39 6.61 5.06 16.99
C PRO A 39 7.19 5.19 15.57
N GLU A 40 8.41 4.70 15.31
CA GLU A 40 9.02 4.73 13.97
C GLU A 40 8.26 3.81 13.00
N ILE A 41 7.82 2.64 13.47
CA ILE A 41 7.01 1.71 12.67
C ILE A 41 5.64 2.36 12.37
N VAL A 42 5.04 3.04 13.35
CA VAL A 42 3.80 3.81 13.14
C VAL A 42 3.99 4.88 12.06
N HIS A 43 5.11 5.62 12.08
CA HIS A 43 5.38 6.62 11.06
C HIS A 43 5.52 6.01 9.66
N GLN A 44 6.23 4.89 9.54
CA GLN A 44 6.36 4.15 8.28
C GLN A 44 5.01 3.65 7.76
N MET A 45 4.11 3.24 8.66
CA MET A 45 2.75 2.87 8.30
C MET A 45 1.90 4.03 7.81
N GLU A 46 1.94 5.18 8.49
CA GLU A 46 1.24 6.39 8.06
C GLU A 46 1.68 6.82 6.65
N TRP A 47 2.99 6.71 6.39
CA TRP A 47 3.56 6.94 5.07
C TRP A 47 3.06 5.92 4.05
N MET A 48 3.04 4.62 4.40
CA MET A 48 2.55 3.56 3.51
C MET A 48 1.06 3.67 3.20
N VAL A 49 0.24 4.08 4.17
CA VAL A 49 -1.17 4.41 4.00
C VAL A 49 -1.32 5.53 2.97
N SER A 50 -0.56 6.62 3.14
CA SER A 50 -0.59 7.77 2.24
C SER A 50 -0.20 7.40 0.81
N LEU A 51 0.83 6.57 0.65
CA LEU A 51 1.25 6.06 -0.67
C LEU A 51 0.20 5.13 -1.30
N THR A 52 -0.39 4.23 -0.51
CA THR A 52 -1.43 3.31 -0.99
C THR A 52 -2.67 4.09 -1.45
N GLU A 53 -3.06 5.14 -0.74
CA GLU A 53 -4.13 6.05 -1.16
C GLU A 53 -3.81 6.80 -2.45
N ALA A 54 -2.55 7.26 -2.62
CA ALA A 54 -2.11 7.88 -3.85
C ALA A 54 -2.14 6.90 -5.03
N ALA A 55 -1.67 5.66 -4.83
CA ALA A 55 -1.71 4.60 -5.83
C ALA A 55 -3.15 4.28 -6.27
N LEU A 56 -4.10 4.19 -5.32
CA LEU A 56 -5.52 3.99 -5.63
C LEU A 56 -6.10 5.12 -6.49
N LYS A 57 -5.76 6.39 -6.21
CA LYS A 57 -6.22 7.55 -7.01
C LYS A 57 -5.66 7.52 -8.42
N VAL A 58 -4.38 7.17 -8.56
CA VAL A 58 -3.72 6.99 -9.86
C VAL A 58 -4.38 5.85 -10.64
N ASN A 59 -4.61 4.71 -9.99
CA ASN A 59 -5.24 3.53 -10.59
C ASN A 59 -6.64 3.87 -11.12
N ALA A 60 -7.45 4.59 -10.34
CA ALA A 60 -8.78 5.05 -10.75
C ALA A 60 -8.73 5.98 -11.99
N THR A 61 -7.75 6.88 -12.05
CA THR A 61 -7.58 7.83 -13.18
C THR A 61 -7.10 7.11 -14.44
N ALA A 62 -6.21 6.12 -14.30
CA ALA A 62 -5.70 5.33 -15.41
C ALA A 62 -6.74 4.34 -15.95
N PHE A 63 -7.67 3.85 -15.11
CA PHE A 63 -8.66 2.85 -15.48
C PHE A 63 -9.59 3.32 -16.61
N GLU A 64 -9.99 4.59 -16.60
CA GLU A 64 -10.86 5.17 -17.63
C GLU A 64 -10.19 5.25 -19.02
N ALA A 65 -8.86 5.28 -19.06
CA ALA A 65 -8.09 5.44 -20.29
C ALA A 65 -7.69 4.11 -20.96
N ILE A 66 -8.02 2.95 -20.36
CA ILE A 66 -7.56 1.65 -20.85
C ILE A 66 -8.58 1.06 -21.83
N PRO A 67 -8.18 0.80 -23.09
CA PRO A 67 -9.06 0.18 -24.07
C PRO A 67 -9.09 -1.37 -23.95
N ASP A 68 -8.09 -1.98 -23.34
CA ASP A 68 -7.93 -3.43 -23.24
C ASP A 68 -8.60 -4.01 -21.98
N GLU A 69 -9.53 -4.96 -22.18
CA GLU A 69 -10.28 -5.60 -21.10
C GLU A 69 -9.39 -6.46 -20.18
N ALA A 70 -8.31 -7.06 -20.70
CA ALA A 70 -7.39 -7.84 -19.87
C ALA A 70 -6.59 -6.93 -18.92
N ALA A 71 -6.08 -5.80 -19.41
CA ALA A 71 -5.44 -4.78 -18.60
C ALA A 71 -6.38 -4.15 -17.56
N LYS A 72 -7.65 -3.88 -17.92
CA LYS A 72 -8.67 -3.43 -16.95
C LYS A 72 -8.86 -4.43 -15.82
N LYS A 73 -8.99 -5.73 -16.15
CA LYS A 73 -9.16 -6.77 -15.14
C LYS A 73 -7.98 -6.81 -14.17
N GLN A 74 -6.75 -6.75 -14.67
CA GLN A 74 -5.56 -6.70 -13.82
C GLN A 74 -5.54 -5.47 -12.90
N MET A 75 -6.00 -4.32 -13.40
CA MET A 75 -6.08 -3.11 -12.56
C MET A 75 -7.18 -3.17 -11.51
N LEU A 76 -8.32 -3.82 -11.79
CA LEU A 76 -9.34 -4.08 -10.77
C LEU A 76 -8.82 -5.02 -9.68
N GLU A 77 -8.13 -6.09 -10.06
CA GLU A 77 -7.50 -7.02 -9.10
C GLU A 77 -6.45 -6.30 -8.24
N LEU A 78 -5.67 -5.39 -8.83
CA LEU A 78 -4.72 -4.55 -8.11
C LEU A 78 -5.43 -3.54 -7.19
N ASP A 79 -6.53 -2.92 -7.63
CA ASP A 79 -7.34 -1.99 -6.83
C ASP A 79 -7.88 -2.67 -5.58
N ASP A 80 -8.49 -3.85 -5.75
CA ASP A 80 -9.04 -4.67 -4.66
C ASP A 80 -7.94 -5.05 -3.66
N ALA A 81 -6.77 -5.46 -4.16
CA ALA A 81 -5.63 -5.79 -3.31
C ALA A 81 -5.17 -4.56 -2.50
N LEU A 82 -4.99 -3.40 -3.15
CA LEU A 82 -4.57 -2.17 -2.48
C LEU A 82 -5.60 -1.69 -1.45
N ARG A 83 -6.92 -1.80 -1.74
CA ARG A 83 -7.99 -1.46 -0.78
C ARG A 83 -7.98 -2.39 0.43
N SER A 84 -7.83 -3.69 0.20
CA SER A 84 -7.73 -4.66 1.29
C SER A 84 -6.53 -4.35 2.19
N GLN A 85 -5.38 -4.06 1.60
CA GLN A 85 -4.17 -3.70 2.34
C GLN A 85 -4.33 -2.37 3.11
N LEU A 86 -4.92 -1.35 2.49
CA LEU A 86 -5.21 -0.08 3.16
C LEU A 86 -6.11 -0.27 4.38
N SER A 87 -7.12 -1.15 4.30
CA SER A 87 -7.97 -1.49 5.44
C SER A 87 -7.17 -2.14 6.57
N THR A 88 -6.27 -3.06 6.25
CA THR A 88 -5.40 -3.72 7.25
C THR A 88 -4.46 -2.71 7.90
N LEU A 89 -3.75 -1.90 7.12
CA LEU A 89 -2.83 -0.89 7.65
C LEU A 89 -3.54 0.10 8.60
N ARG A 90 -4.76 0.54 8.25
CA ARG A 90 -5.54 1.43 9.12
C ARG A 90 -5.91 0.77 10.45
N LYS A 91 -6.33 -0.49 10.45
CA LYS A 91 -6.61 -1.24 11.69
C LYS A 91 -5.36 -1.37 12.56
N LEU A 92 -4.21 -1.60 11.93
CA LEU A 92 -2.93 -1.68 12.64
C LEU A 92 -2.52 -0.32 13.24
N LEU A 93 -2.87 0.81 12.60
CA LEU A 93 -2.63 2.15 13.16
C LEU A 93 -3.50 2.48 14.39
N GLU A 94 -4.61 1.76 14.57
CA GLU A 94 -5.48 1.90 15.74
C GLU A 94 -4.92 1.16 16.98
N LEU A 95 -3.82 0.42 16.84
CA LEU A 95 -3.21 -0.33 17.93
C LEU A 95 -2.59 0.59 18.99
N PRO A 96 -2.59 0.17 20.27
CA PRO A 96 -1.98 0.93 21.35
C PRO A 96 -0.47 1.09 21.12
N ARG A 97 -0.02 2.34 21.18
CA ARG A 97 1.39 2.72 21.01
C ARG A 97 2.17 2.45 22.28
N ARG A 98 3.47 2.16 22.15
CA ARG A 98 4.38 2.19 23.28
C ARG A 98 4.54 3.65 23.71
N GLU A 99 4.10 4.00 24.92
CA GLU A 99 4.52 5.27 25.51
C GLU A 99 6.02 5.18 25.77
N GLY A 100 6.77 6.13 25.20
CA GLY A 100 8.20 6.30 25.43
C GLY A 100 8.47 7.01 26.73
#